data_AF-A0A947A9Z0-F1
#
_entry.id   AF-A0A947A9Z0-F1
#
_cell.length_a   1.000
_cell.length_b   1.000
_cell.length_c   1.000
_cell.angle_alpha   90.00
_cell.angle_beta   90.00
_cell.angle_gamma   90.00
#
_symmetry.space_group_name_H-M   'P 1'
#
loop_
_entity.id
_entity.type
_entity.pdbx_description
1 polymer ?
#
loop_
_entity_poly.entity_id
_entity_poly.type
_entity_poly.pdbx_seq_one_letter_code
_entity_poly.pdbx_strand_id
1 'polypeptide(L)'
;MRWSYKTVHFELKKEGLLGAGFLDETEIEQELNDFGRSGWELISVLEVQDGIIAFFKQPVERPSSYHHWTEEPEEKSSENSFEEEKTEVSSFDSDEDIVHETAEDPEDLDEAEAIDEPPENHGIGAIKIE
;
A
#
# COMPACT_ATOMS: atom_id res chain seq x y z
N MET A 1 -8.94 -5.72 -25.35
CA MET A 1 -8.73 -4.72 -24.28
C MET A 1 -7.28 -4.30 -24.33
N ARG A 2 -6.95 -3.00 -24.23
CA ARG A 2 -5.55 -2.52 -24.26
C ARG A 2 -5.13 -2.13 -22.85
N TRP A 3 -3.90 -2.45 -22.49
CA TRP A 3 -3.32 -2.16 -21.17
C TRP A 3 -2.03 -1.36 -21.34
N SER A 4 -1.84 -0.39 -20.46
CA SER A 4 -0.57 0.28 -20.22
C SER A 4 0.10 -0.39 -19.03
N TYR A 5 1.43 -0.50 -19.10
CA TYR A 5 2.25 -1.04 -18.03
C TYR A 5 3.26 0.00 -17.56
N LYS A 6 3.54 0.01 -16.27
CA LYS A 6 4.56 0.85 -15.64
C LYS A 6 5.39 0.00 -14.70
N THR A 7 6.69 0.27 -14.68
CA THR A 7 7.64 -0.34 -13.75
C THR A 7 8.27 0.79 -12.94
N VAL A 8 8.30 0.63 -11.62
CA VAL A 8 8.89 1.60 -10.68
C VAL A 8 9.90 0.85 -9.83
N HIS A 9 11.08 1.44 -9.67
CA HIS A 9 12.14 0.90 -8.81
C HIS A 9 12.22 1.77 -7.55
N PHE A 10 12.01 1.16 -6.39
CA PHE A 10 12.18 1.79 -5.09
C PHE A 10 13.54 1.38 -4.54
N GLU A 11 14.47 2.32 -4.52
CA GLU A 11 15.84 2.08 -4.10
C GLU A 11 15.96 2.07 -2.57
N LEU A 12 16.92 1.28 -2.05
CA LEU A 12 17.31 1.35 -0.66
C LEU A 12 17.95 2.71 -0.35
N LYS A 13 17.37 3.42 0.62
CA LYS A 13 17.99 4.61 1.19
C LYS A 13 19.21 4.22 2.00
N LYS A 14 20.29 4.95 1.78
CA LYS A 14 21.55 4.80 2.51
C LYS A 14 21.55 5.75 3.69
N GLU A 15 20.97 5.34 4.80
CA GLU A 15 21.12 6.08 6.06
C GLU A 15 21.69 5.16 7.14
N GLY A 16 22.90 5.47 7.59
CA GLY A 16 23.47 4.85 8.78
C GLY A 16 24.96 4.53 8.68
N LEU A 17 25.65 4.77 9.81
CA LEU A 17 27.07 4.47 10.06
C LEU A 17 27.46 2.99 9.83
N LEU A 18 26.46 2.10 9.73
CA LEU A 18 26.60 0.66 9.61
C LEU A 18 26.38 0.13 8.18
N GLY A 19 26.07 1.00 7.21
CA GLY A 19 26.01 0.62 5.78
C GLY A 19 24.87 -0.30 5.38
N ALA A 20 23.91 -0.59 6.26
CA ALA A 20 22.69 -1.30 5.91
C ALA A 20 21.72 -0.33 5.20
N GLY A 21 21.33 -0.66 3.97
CA GLY A 21 20.27 0.07 3.27
C GLY A 21 18.90 -0.35 3.78
N PHE A 22 17.95 0.59 3.80
CA PHE A 22 16.55 0.30 4.14
C PHE A 22 15.61 0.93 3.12
N LEU A 23 14.39 0.40 3.00
CA LEU A 23 13.34 1.00 2.20
C LEU A 23 12.62 2.07 3.03
N ASP A 24 12.36 3.23 2.44
CA ASP A 24 11.49 4.22 3.07
C ASP A 24 10.03 3.83 2.83
N GLU A 25 9.48 3.09 3.78
CA GLU A 25 8.11 2.58 3.71
C GLU A 25 7.08 3.70 3.56
N THR A 26 7.33 4.88 4.16
CA THR A 26 6.37 6.00 4.11
C THR A 26 6.32 6.62 2.71
N GLU A 27 7.48 6.79 2.07
CA GLU A 27 7.56 7.26 0.68
C GLU A 27 6.92 6.25 -0.28
N ILE A 28 7.24 4.97 -0.11
CA ILE A 28 6.69 3.90 -0.96
C ILE A 28 5.17 3.85 -0.81
N GLU A 29 4.64 3.88 0.41
CA GLU A 29 3.20 3.88 0.65
C GLU A 29 2.52 5.08 -0.02
N GLN A 30 3.11 6.27 0.09
CA GLN A 30 2.60 7.48 -0.53
C GLN A 30 2.54 7.35 -2.06
N GLU A 31 3.63 6.90 -2.69
CA GLU A 31 3.66 6.69 -4.14
C GLU A 31 2.67 5.63 -4.61
N LEU A 32 2.57 4.50 -3.90
CA LEU A 32 1.61 3.44 -4.22
C LEU A 32 0.17 3.94 -4.16
N ASN A 33 -0.15 4.74 -3.15
CA ASN A 33 -1.47 5.37 -3.02
C ASN A 33 -1.76 6.34 -4.17
N ASP A 34 -0.79 7.16 -4.58
CA ASP A 34 -0.95 8.10 -5.69
C ASP A 34 -1.09 7.38 -7.05
N PHE A 35 -0.38 6.26 -7.24
CA PHE A 35 -0.59 5.38 -8.39
C PHE A 35 -2.00 4.79 -8.39
N GLY A 36 -2.48 4.26 -7.27
CA GLY A 36 -3.84 3.75 -7.11
C GLY A 36 -4.90 4.79 -7.45
N ARG A 37 -4.76 6.01 -6.92
CA ARG A 37 -5.65 7.16 -7.23
C ARG A 37 -5.64 7.55 -8.70
N SER A 38 -4.51 7.34 -9.38
CA SER A 38 -4.34 7.61 -10.82
C SER A 38 -4.83 6.46 -11.71
N GLY A 39 -5.43 5.40 -11.13
CA GLY A 39 -5.96 4.24 -11.84
C GLY A 39 -4.93 3.18 -12.19
N TRP A 40 -3.72 3.24 -11.63
CA TRP A 40 -2.74 2.17 -11.75
C TRP A 40 -3.00 1.09 -10.70
N GLU A 41 -3.05 -0.15 -11.15
CA GLU A 41 -3.20 -1.32 -10.30
C GLU A 41 -1.84 -1.99 -10.13
N LEU A 42 -1.39 -2.18 -8.89
CA LEU A 42 -0.20 -2.96 -8.58
C LEU A 42 -0.47 -4.45 -8.90
N ILE A 43 0.40 -5.07 -9.67
CA ILE A 43 0.24 -6.48 -10.11
C ILE A 43 1.34 -7.41 -9.66
N SER A 44 2.53 -6.90 -9.37
CA SER A 44 3.67 -7.70 -8.91
C SER A 44 4.71 -6.79 -8.26
N VAL A 45 5.44 -7.35 -7.29
CA VAL A 45 6.61 -6.75 -6.66
C VAL A 45 7.73 -7.78 -6.69
N LEU A 46 8.94 -7.35 -7.04
CA LEU A 46 10.15 -8.17 -7.07
C LEU A 46 11.21 -7.55 -6.17
N GLU A 47 11.77 -8.34 -5.26
CA GLU A 47 12.91 -7.93 -4.45
C GLU A 47 14.22 -8.06 -5.26
N VAL A 48 15.05 -7.01 -5.21
CA VAL A 48 16.36 -6.94 -5.87
C VAL A 48 17.43 -6.49 -4.86
N GLN A 49 18.71 -6.60 -5.23
CA GLN A 49 19.82 -6.32 -4.30
C GLN A 49 19.80 -4.89 -3.75
N ASP A 50 19.27 -3.95 -4.50
CA ASP A 50 19.25 -2.51 -4.25
C ASP A 50 17.86 -1.96 -3.95
N GLY A 51 16.86 -2.82 -3.70
CA GLY A 51 15.51 -2.39 -3.33
C GLY A 51 14.41 -3.32 -3.85
N ILE A 52 13.31 -2.73 -4.31
CA ILE A 52 12.18 -3.47 -4.89
C ILE A 52 11.72 -2.87 -6.21
N ILE A 53 11.29 -3.72 -7.13
CA ILE A 53 10.69 -3.33 -8.41
C ILE A 53 9.20 -3.64 -8.36
N ALA A 54 8.38 -2.61 -8.49
CA ALA A 54 6.92 -2.72 -8.57
C ALA A 54 6.44 -2.61 -10.02
N PHE A 55 5.51 -3.50 -10.39
CA PHE A 55 4.89 -3.55 -11.70
C PHE A 55 3.41 -3.19 -11.59
N PHE A 56 2.95 -2.32 -12.47
CA PHE A 56 1.59 -1.83 -12.50
C PHE A 56 0.95 -2.02 -13.87
N LYS A 57 -0.38 -2.11 -13.89
CA LYS A 57 -1.19 -2.04 -15.11
C LYS A 57 -2.29 -1.00 -14.99
N GLN A 58 -2.71 -0.44 -16.12
CA GLN A 58 -3.86 0.45 -16.22
C GLN A 58 -4.57 0.20 -17.56
N PRO A 59 -5.91 0.15 -17.62
CA PRO A 59 -6.61 0.05 -18.89
C PRO A 59 -6.35 1.31 -19.74
N VAL A 60 -6.06 1.13 -21.03
CA VAL A 60 -5.98 2.27 -21.95
C VAL A 60 -7.40 2.65 -22.33
N GLU A 61 -7.87 3.78 -21.82
CA GLU A 61 -9.09 4.39 -22.33
C GLU A 61 -8.90 4.63 -23.83
N ARG A 62 -9.81 4.07 -24.63
CA ARG A 62 -9.91 4.51 -26.03
C ARG A 62 -10.44 5.94 -25.96
N PRO A 63 -9.83 6.93 -26.64
CA PRO A 63 -10.43 8.24 -26.72
C PRO A 63 -11.84 8.06 -27.28
N SER A 64 -12.84 8.26 -26.44
CA SER A 64 -14.22 8.34 -26.89
C SER A 64 -14.29 9.63 -27.70
N SER A 65 -14.11 9.50 -29.01
CA SER A 65 -14.30 10.59 -29.95
C SER A 65 -15.79 10.89 -30.06
N TYR A 66 -16.39 11.38 -28.98
CA TYR A 66 -17.67 12.08 -28.97
C TYR A 66 -17.60 13.11 -27.85
N HIS A 67 -16.99 14.25 -28.17
CA HIS A 67 -17.43 15.52 -27.62
C HIS A 67 -18.92 15.65 -27.95
N HIS A 68 -19.76 15.27 -26.99
CA HIS A 68 -21.11 15.77 -26.90
C HIS A 68 -21.00 17.28 -26.67
N TRP A 69 -20.99 18.05 -27.75
CA TRP A 69 -21.32 19.47 -27.69
C TRP A 69 -22.82 19.58 -27.39
N THR A 70 -23.18 19.89 -26.14
CA THR A 70 -24.44 20.60 -25.88
C THR A 70 -24.09 22.07 -25.90
N GLU A 71 -24.33 22.70 -27.05
CA GLU A 71 -24.62 24.11 -27.06
C GLU A 71 -26.06 24.27 -26.54
N GLU A 72 -26.23 24.80 -25.33
CA GLU A 72 -27.37 25.66 -25.06
C GLU A 72 -26.86 27.02 -24.53
N PRO A 73 -27.34 28.13 -25.10
CA PRO A 73 -26.83 29.47 -24.84
C PRO A 73 -27.39 30.10 -23.55
N GLU A 74 -26.64 31.11 -23.10
CA GLU A 74 -26.84 32.09 -22.02
C GLU A 74 -28.27 32.39 -21.57
N GLU A 75 -28.47 32.74 -20.29
CA GLU A 75 -28.81 34.13 -19.90
C GLU A 75 -28.43 34.43 -18.43
N LYS A 76 -28.06 35.69 -18.20
CA LYS A 76 -27.58 36.33 -16.97
C LYS A 76 -28.72 36.55 -15.97
N SER A 77 -28.41 36.67 -14.66
CA SER A 77 -28.59 37.92 -13.89
C SER A 77 -28.47 37.73 -12.37
N SER A 78 -27.53 38.47 -11.77
CA SER A 78 -27.63 39.28 -10.54
C SER A 78 -28.22 38.73 -9.23
N GLU A 79 -27.32 38.66 -8.23
CA GLU A 79 -27.39 39.31 -6.91
C GLU A 79 -28.54 39.06 -5.91
N ASN A 80 -28.08 38.63 -4.73
CA ASN A 80 -28.48 39.02 -3.36
C ASN A 80 -29.75 38.40 -2.74
N SER A 81 -29.57 37.59 -1.69
CA SER A 81 -29.86 38.02 -0.31
C SER A 81 -29.58 36.90 0.70
N PHE A 82 -28.76 37.27 1.67
CA PHE A 82 -28.54 36.66 2.97
C PHE A 82 -29.86 36.41 3.71
N GLU A 83 -30.05 35.21 4.27
CA GLU A 83 -30.85 34.98 5.47
C GLU A 83 -30.27 33.77 6.23
N GLU A 84 -29.73 34.05 7.43
CA GLU A 84 -29.43 33.05 8.44
C GLU A 84 -30.73 32.38 8.88
N GLU A 85 -30.84 31.06 8.74
CA GLU A 85 -31.76 30.29 9.56
C GLU A 85 -31.07 29.11 10.23
N LYS A 86 -30.94 29.30 11.54
CA LYS A 86 -30.59 28.39 12.62
C LYS A 86 -31.52 27.16 12.62
N THR A 87 -30.95 25.97 12.47
CA THR A 87 -31.57 24.71 12.95
C THR A 87 -30.44 23.71 13.23
N GLU A 88 -30.04 23.62 14.48
CA GLU A 88 -30.42 22.54 15.41
C GLU A 88 -29.60 21.25 15.17
N VAL A 89 -28.73 21.05 16.16
CA VAL A 89 -27.81 19.95 16.39
C VAL A 89 -28.55 18.61 16.28
N SER A 90 -28.25 17.84 15.22
CA SER A 90 -28.62 16.42 15.16
C SER A 90 -27.57 15.61 15.90
N SER A 91 -28.07 14.78 16.80
CA SER A 91 -27.35 13.97 17.77
C SER A 91 -26.27 13.08 17.17
N PHE A 92 -25.17 13.06 17.92
CA PHE A 92 -24.09 12.11 17.88
C PHE A 92 -24.54 10.85 18.61
N ASP A 93 -24.98 9.83 17.87
CA ASP A 93 -25.17 8.48 18.42
C ASP A 93 -23.86 7.71 18.21
N SER A 94 -23.01 7.78 19.24
CA SER A 94 -21.95 6.82 19.48
C SER A 94 -22.51 5.69 20.31
N ASP A 95 -22.69 4.54 19.69
CA ASP A 95 -22.81 3.28 20.41
C ASP A 95 -21.50 2.52 20.25
N GLU A 96 -20.63 2.71 21.24
CA GLU A 96 -19.53 1.82 21.57
C GLU A 96 -20.10 0.51 22.13
N ASP A 97 -20.17 -0.54 21.31
CA ASP A 97 -20.32 -1.91 21.84
C ASP A 97 -18.93 -2.44 22.24
N ILE A 98 -18.49 -2.01 23.43
CA ILE A 98 -17.43 -2.67 24.20
C ILE A 98 -18.04 -3.93 24.83
N VAL A 99 -17.76 -5.08 24.22
CA VAL A 99 -17.90 -6.39 24.89
C VAL A 99 -16.58 -6.72 25.59
N HIS A 100 -16.59 -6.51 26.91
CA HIS A 100 -15.64 -7.07 27.85
C HIS A 100 -16.15 -8.43 28.35
N GLU A 101 -15.20 -9.26 28.79
CA GLU A 101 -15.33 -10.61 29.40
C GLU A 101 -15.34 -11.77 28.40
N THR A 102 -14.53 -12.81 28.55
CA THR A 102 -14.13 -13.46 29.81
C THR A 102 -12.70 -14.00 29.73
N ALA A 103 -11.97 -13.88 30.84
CA ALA A 103 -10.74 -14.61 31.12
C ALA A 103 -11.04 -16.11 31.40
N GLU A 104 -9.98 -16.90 31.60
CA GLU A 104 -9.92 -18.35 31.82
C GLU A 104 -9.78 -19.11 30.48
N ASP A 105 -8.61 -19.65 30.11
CA ASP A 105 -7.89 -20.71 30.84
C ASP A 105 -6.45 -20.90 30.30
N PRO A 106 -5.38 -20.77 31.11
CA PRO A 106 -4.05 -21.23 30.75
C PRO A 106 -3.84 -22.68 31.26
N GLU A 107 -4.31 -23.67 30.51
CA GLU A 107 -3.85 -25.05 30.72
C GLU A 107 -2.47 -25.23 30.10
N ASP A 108 -1.47 -25.21 30.99
CA ASP A 108 -0.37 -26.17 31.09
C ASP A 108 -0.19 -27.14 29.90
N LEU A 109 0.85 -26.88 29.09
CA LEU A 109 1.67 -27.97 28.54
C LEU A 109 3.15 -27.56 28.59
N ASP A 110 3.76 -27.88 29.71
CA ASP A 110 5.17 -28.20 29.81
C ASP A 110 5.50 -29.33 28.82
N GLU A 111 6.34 -29.09 27.81
CA GLU A 111 7.29 -30.11 27.36
C GLU A 111 8.47 -29.48 26.62
N ALA A 112 9.53 -29.23 27.38
CA ALA A 112 10.87 -29.01 26.85
C ALA A 112 11.44 -30.35 26.37
N GLU A 113 11.33 -30.64 25.09
CA GLU A 113 12.15 -31.69 24.45
C GLU A 113 13.41 -31.03 23.88
N ALA A 114 14.45 -31.06 24.71
CA ALA A 114 15.82 -30.84 24.29
C ALA A 114 16.26 -32.00 23.39
N ILE A 115 16.41 -31.74 22.09
CA ILE A 115 17.19 -32.63 21.22
C ILE A 115 18.61 -32.07 21.14
N ASP A 116 19.47 -32.80 21.83
CA ASP A 116 20.92 -32.64 21.88
C ASP A 116 21.58 -33.33 20.67
N GLU A 117 22.65 -32.70 20.19
CA GLU A 117 23.70 -33.19 19.27
C GLU A 117 23.43 -33.35 17.75
N PRO A 118 24.48 -33.35 16.90
CA PRO A 118 25.52 -32.33 16.71
C PRO A 118 25.70 -31.95 15.22
N PRO A 119 26.44 -30.87 14.88
CA PRO A 119 26.73 -30.54 13.47
C PRO A 119 27.69 -31.56 12.84
N GLU A 120 27.21 -32.26 11.80
CA GLU A 120 28.08 -33.08 10.94
C GLU A 120 29.01 -32.17 10.12
N ASN A 121 30.26 -32.18 10.59
CA ASN A 121 31.44 -31.70 9.89
C ASN A 121 31.71 -32.54 8.63
N HIS A 122 31.13 -32.14 7.49
CA HIS A 122 31.64 -32.56 6.19
C HIS A 122 32.63 -31.53 5.67
N GLY A 123 33.88 -31.75 6.06
CA GLY A 123 35.01 -31.08 5.46
C GLY A 123 35.18 -31.41 3.97
N ILE A 124 35.88 -30.47 3.32
CA ILE A 124 36.78 -30.69 2.18
C ILE A 124 36.11 -30.92 0.82
N GLY A 125 36.00 -29.83 0.08
CA GLY A 125 35.87 -29.83 -1.37
C GLY A 125 36.65 -28.66 -1.97
N ALA A 126 37.98 -28.77 -2.00
CA ALA A 126 38.81 -27.88 -2.79
C ALA A 126 38.52 -28.11 -4.28
N ILE A 127 37.93 -27.13 -4.97
CA ILE A 127 37.82 -27.16 -6.42
C ILE A 127 39.07 -26.49 -7.00
N LYS A 128 39.89 -27.31 -7.65
CA LYS A 128 41.06 -26.93 -8.41
C LYS A 128 40.60 -26.28 -9.72
N ILE A 129 41.13 -25.09 -10.02
CA ILE A 129 40.93 -24.41 -11.29
C ILE A 129 42.08 -24.85 -12.20
N GLU A 130 41.76 -25.38 -13.39
CA GLU A 130 42.68 -25.49 -14.53
C GLU A 130 42.50 -24.29 -15.47
#